data_AF-A0A839GEE5-F1
#
_entry.id   AF-A0A839GEE5-F1
#
_cell.length_a   1.000
_cell.length_b   1.000
_cell.length_c   1.000
_cell.angle_alpha   90.00
_cell.angle_beta   90.00
_cell.angle_gamma   90.00
#
_symmetry.space_group_name_H-M   'P 1'
#
loop_
_entity.id
_entity.type
_entity.pdbx_description
1 polymer ?
#
loop_
_entity_poly.entity_id
_entity_poly.type
_entity_poly.pdbx_seq_one_letter_code
_entity_poly.pdbx_strand_id
1 'polypeptide(L)'
;MRFNFFRPKATATEAPTLNHEGALAWKLGPKAELYAAAVTASLQDGFYQTANARLTQLQTLVAQNEPAFVAQLAVYTRTRTCAAYPWCCW
;
A
#
# COMPACT_ATOMS: atom_id res chain seq x y z
N MET A 1 14.05 -29.77 -26.37
CA MET A 1 13.19 -28.93 -25.50
C MET A 1 12.26 -28.11 -26.40
N ARG A 2 10.94 -28.13 -26.16
CA ARG A 2 9.94 -27.46 -27.02
C ARG A 2 9.59 -26.10 -26.43
N PHE A 3 10.14 -25.03 -27.00
CA PHE A 3 9.85 -23.66 -26.61
C PHE A 3 8.66 -23.13 -27.42
N ASN A 4 7.67 -22.56 -26.74
CA ASN A 4 6.42 -22.13 -27.37
C ASN A 4 6.57 -20.68 -27.88
N PHE A 5 7.12 -20.52 -29.09
CA PHE A 5 7.45 -19.22 -29.70
C PHE A 5 6.22 -18.38 -30.11
N PHE A 6 5.03 -18.96 -30.11
CA PHE A 6 3.81 -18.32 -30.61
C PHE A 6 2.83 -17.89 -29.51
N ARG A 7 3.25 -17.88 -28.24
CA ARG A 7 2.46 -17.18 -27.22
C ARG A 7 2.71 -15.68 -27.42
N PRO A 8 1.70 -14.86 -27.76
CA PRO A 8 1.84 -13.42 -27.58
C PRO A 8 2.24 -13.23 -26.12
N LYS A 9 3.37 -12.54 -25.89
CA LYS A 9 3.80 -12.14 -24.55
C LYS A 9 2.58 -11.50 -23.93
N ALA A 10 2.06 -12.06 -22.84
CA ALA A 10 0.87 -11.52 -22.19
C ALA A 10 1.13 -10.04 -21.94
N THR A 11 0.56 -9.20 -22.80
CA THR A 11 0.44 -7.77 -22.56
C THR A 11 -0.60 -7.72 -21.47
N ALA A 12 -0.16 -7.83 -20.22
CA ALA A 12 -0.92 -7.29 -19.13
C ALA A 12 -1.04 -5.78 -19.42
N THR A 13 -2.06 -5.37 -20.18
CA THR A 13 -3.12 -4.52 -19.65
C THR A 13 -2.73 -4.02 -18.23
N GLU A 14 -2.37 -2.77 -17.91
CA GLU A 14 -2.52 -1.45 -18.57
C GLU A 14 -1.53 -0.47 -17.89
N ALA A 15 -0.75 0.28 -18.67
CA ALA A 15 0.30 1.24 -18.28
C ALA A 15 1.47 0.70 -17.39
N PRO A 16 2.74 1.01 -17.72
CA PRO A 16 3.81 0.84 -16.75
C PRO A 16 3.49 1.74 -15.56
N THR A 17 3.05 1.17 -14.43
CA THR A 17 2.99 1.94 -13.19
C THR A 17 4.44 2.27 -12.86
N LEU A 18 4.79 3.55 -12.96
CA LEU A 18 6.12 4.00 -12.63
C LEU A 18 6.17 4.37 -11.16
N ASN A 19 7.28 4.05 -10.49
CA ASN A 19 7.56 4.59 -9.18
C ASN A 19 7.91 6.09 -9.29
N HIS A 20 8.16 6.74 -8.16
CA HIS A 20 8.57 8.15 -8.12
C HIS A 20 9.85 8.46 -8.93
N GLU A 21 10.66 7.45 -9.25
CA GLU A 21 11.90 7.56 -10.02
C GLU A 21 11.73 7.19 -11.51
N GLY A 22 10.51 6.89 -11.97
CA GLY A 22 10.27 6.53 -13.36
C GLY A 22 10.63 5.08 -13.74
N ALA A 23 10.89 4.22 -12.76
CA ALA A 23 11.14 2.79 -12.96
C ALA A 23 9.85 1.96 -12.88
N LEU A 24 9.83 0.81 -13.54
CA LEU A 24 8.68 -0.10 -13.58
C LEU A 24 8.34 -0.63 -12.18
N ALA A 25 7.07 -0.53 -11.79
CA ALA A 25 6.54 -0.99 -10.52
C ALA A 25 5.19 -1.71 -10.69
N TRP A 26 4.82 -2.46 -9.65
CA TRP A 26 3.51 -3.11 -9.57
C TRP A 26 2.51 -2.24 -8.81
N LYS A 27 1.29 -2.12 -9.33
CA LYS A 27 0.20 -1.43 -8.65
C LYS A 27 -0.39 -2.33 -7.56
N LEU A 28 -0.49 -1.79 -6.35
CA LEU A 28 -1.24 -2.46 -5.27
C LEU A 28 -2.74 -2.19 -5.45
N GLY A 29 -3.57 -3.17 -5.08
CA GLY A 29 -5.00 -2.93 -4.90
C GLY A 29 -5.26 -2.04 -3.67
N PRO A 30 -6.39 -1.31 -3.63
CA PRO A 30 -6.67 -0.32 -2.58
C PRO A 30 -6.66 -0.91 -1.17
N LYS A 31 -7.05 -2.19 -1.03
CA LYS A 31 -7.04 -2.92 0.24
C LYS A 31 -5.62 -3.22 0.74
N ALA A 32 -4.74 -3.64 -0.18
CA ALA A 32 -3.34 -3.95 0.14
C ALA A 32 -2.54 -2.67 0.40
N GLU A 33 -2.81 -1.61 -0.35
CA GLU A 33 -2.22 -0.29 -0.14
C GLU A 33 -2.61 0.28 1.23
N LEU A 34 -3.90 0.22 1.60
CA LEU A 34 -4.36 0.67 2.91
C LEU A 34 -3.72 -0.12 4.06
N TYR A 35 -3.62 -1.45 3.93
CA TYR A 35 -2.95 -2.29 4.93
C TYR A 35 -1.48 -1.92 5.10
N ALA A 36 -0.74 -1.88 4.00
CA ALA A 36 0.68 -1.53 4.02
C ALA A 36 0.90 -0.14 4.59
N ALA A 37 0.10 0.84 4.16
CA ALA A 37 0.16 2.20 4.66
C ALA A 37 -0.14 2.27 6.16
N ALA A 38 -1.18 1.60 6.67
CA ALA A 38 -1.55 1.65 8.08
C ALA A 38 -0.54 0.97 9.02
N VAL A 39 0.08 -0.14 8.59
CA VAL A 39 1.04 -0.91 9.40
C VAL A 39 2.43 -0.28 9.41
N THR A 40 2.80 0.44 8.34
CA THR A 40 4.12 1.07 8.19
C THR A 40 4.09 2.60 8.33
N ALA A 41 2.92 3.20 8.54
CA ALA A 41 2.81 4.65 8.65
C ALA A 41 3.54 5.13 9.91
N SER A 42 4.66 5.81 9.70
CA SER A 42 5.08 6.90 10.58
C SER A 42 4.49 8.19 10.04
N LEU A 43 3.86 8.98 10.90
CA LEU A 43 3.27 10.27 10.53
C LEU A 43 4.33 11.39 10.62
N GLN A 44 5.42 11.21 9.87
CA GLN A 44 6.54 12.13 9.77
C GLN A 44 6.86 12.44 8.31
N ASP A 45 7.56 13.54 8.06
CA ASP A 45 8.01 13.87 6.71
C ASP A 45 9.08 12.87 6.24
N GLY A 46 8.88 12.33 5.04
CA GLY A 46 9.79 11.40 4.38
C GLY A 46 10.35 11.99 3.09
N PHE A 47 11.30 11.26 2.48
CA PHE A 47 12.01 11.70 1.28
C PHE A 47 11.08 11.89 0.06
N TYR A 48 10.08 11.03 -0.10
CA TYR A 48 9.15 11.07 -1.24
C TYR A 48 7.77 11.67 -0.92
N GLN A 49 7.46 11.85 0.36
CA GLN A 49 6.12 12.23 0.78
C GLN A 49 6.15 12.93 2.13
N THR A 50 5.38 14.01 2.27
CA THR A 50 5.18 14.71 3.54
C THR A 50 4.14 14.01 4.41
N ALA A 51 4.19 14.25 5.72
CA ALA A 51 3.24 13.68 6.68
C ALA A 51 1.78 14.02 6.32
N ASN A 52 1.53 15.28 5.92
CA ASN A 52 0.21 15.74 5.53
C ASN A 52 -0.28 15.07 4.24
N ALA A 53 0.57 14.93 3.23
CA ALA A 53 0.19 14.25 1.99
C ALA A 53 -0.16 12.78 2.24
N ARG A 54 0.56 12.13 3.16
CA ARG A 54 0.30 10.75 3.56
C ARG A 54 -1.01 10.60 4.32
N LEU A 55 -1.34 11.56 5.19
CA LEU A 55 -2.62 11.60 5.91
C LEU A 55 -3.80 11.72 4.93
N THR A 56 -3.71 12.62 3.96
CA THR A 56 -4.74 12.78 2.91
C THR A 56 -4.90 11.51 2.07
N GLN A 57 -3.79 10.84 1.72
CA GLN A 57 -3.83 9.57 1.00
C GLN A 57 -4.52 8.48 1.82
N LEU A 58 -4.21 8.36 3.11
CA LEU A 58 -4.87 7.41 4.02
C LEU A 58 -6.37 7.65 4.11
N GLN A 59 -6.81 8.90 4.27
CA GLN A 59 -8.24 9.24 4.27
C GLN A 59 -8.93 8.83 2.97
N THR A 60 -8.27 9.08 1.83
CA THR A 60 -8.77 8.69 0.51
C THR A 60 -8.89 7.18 0.38
N LEU A 61 -7.88 6.42 0.82
CA LEU A 61 -7.88 4.96 0.79
C LEU A 61 -8.94 4.37 1.72
N VAL A 62 -9.18 4.98 2.88
CA VAL A 62 -10.27 4.56 3.78
C VAL A 62 -11.63 4.70 3.09
N ALA A 63 -11.86 5.79 2.37
CA ALA A 63 -13.12 6.01 1.65
C ALA A 63 -13.34 5.03 0.48
N GLN A 64 -12.28 4.45 -0.07
CA GLN A 64 -12.33 3.50 -1.19
C GLN A 64 -12.53 2.04 -0.76
N ASN A 65 -12.44 1.74 0.54
CA ASN A 65 -12.51 0.39 1.06
C ASN A 65 -13.79 0.15 1.88
N GLU A 66 -14.19 -1.12 1.99
CA GLU A 66 -15.35 -1.52 2.79
C GLU A 66 -15.18 -1.15 4.28
N PRO A 67 -16.20 -0.57 4.93
CA PRO A 67 -16.09 -0.08 6.31
C PRO A 67 -15.81 -1.22 7.31
N ALA A 68 -16.31 -2.43 7.05
CA ALA A 68 -16.04 -3.60 7.88
C ALA A 68 -14.54 -3.97 7.87
N PHE A 69 -13.87 -3.86 6.71
CA PHE A 69 -12.45 -4.10 6.62
C PHE A 69 -11.64 -3.02 7.35
N VAL A 70 -12.02 -1.75 7.18
CA VAL A 70 -11.36 -0.62 7.85
C VAL A 70 -11.45 -0.76 9.37
N ALA A 71 -12.62 -1.14 9.90
CA ALA A 71 -12.80 -1.36 11.33
C ALA A 71 -11.92 -2.49 11.88
N GLN A 72 -11.84 -3.61 11.16
CA GLN A 72 -10.97 -4.73 11.53
C GLN A 72 -9.48 -4.33 11.49
N LEU A 73 -9.08 -3.56 10.47
CA LEU A 73 -7.72 -3.07 10.33
C LEU A 73 -7.34 -2.15 11.49
N ALA A 74 -8.23 -1.24 11.91
CA ALA A 74 -7.99 -0.34 13.04
C ALA A 74 -7.80 -1.09 14.37
N VAL A 75 -8.57 -2.16 14.60
CA VAL A 75 -8.38 -3.03 15.77
C VAL A 75 -7.05 -3.77 15.67
N TYR A 76 -6.73 -4.32 14.49
CA TYR A 76 -5.49 -5.05 14.25
C TYR A 76 -4.25 -4.17 14.50
N THR A 77 -4.21 -2.97 13.93
CA THR A 77 -3.05 -2.08 14.09
C THR A 77 -2.86 -1.66 15.55
N ARG A 78 -3.95 -1.38 16.26
CA ARG A 78 -3.86 -1.03 17.68
C ARG A 78 -3.38 -2.19 18.56
N THR A 79 -3.83 -3.41 18.27
CA THR A 79 -3.60 -4.57 19.16
C THR A 79 -2.37 -5.40 18.80
N ARG A 80 -1.94 -5.42 17.53
CA ARG A 80 -0.88 -6.32 17.06
C ARG A 80 0.36 -5.56 16.61
N THR A 81 0.23 -4.43 15.91
CA THR A 81 1.42 -3.69 15.46
C THR A 81 2.06 -2.87 16.58
N CYS A 82 1.30 -2.22 17.46
CA CYS A 82 1.89 -1.58 18.65
C CYS A 82 2.36 -2.61 19.70
N ALA A 83 1.63 -3.71 19.90
CA ALA A 83 2.02 -4.71 20.91
C ALA A 83 3.33 -5.45 20.56
N ALA A 84 3.72 -5.51 19.28
CA ALA A 84 4.98 -6.10 18.85
C ALA A 84 6.20 -5.22 19.18
N TYR A 85 6.02 -3.91 19.34
CA TYR A 85 7.09 -2.95 19.66
C TYR A 85 6.61 -1.96 20.73
N PRO A 86 6.80 -2.27 22.03
CA PRO A 86 6.33 -1.45 23.15
C PRO A 86 6.78 0.01 23.10
N TRP A 87 7.93 0.25 22.45
CA TRP A 87 8.56 1.56 22.29
C TRP A 87 7.94 2.44 21.20
N CYS A 88 7.04 1.90 20.36
CA CYS A 88 6.39 2.66 19.28
C CYS A 88 5.05 3.30 19.69
N CYS A 89 4.61 3.13 20.94
CA CYS A 89 3.31 3.62 21.40
C CYS A 89 3.35 4.99 22.12
N TRP A 90 4.49 5.68 22.17
CA TRP A 90 4.62 7.08 22.62
C TRP A 90 5.73 7.80 21.85
#